data_AF-A0A9E3NRP0-F1
#
_entry.id   AF-A0A9E3NRP0-F1
#
_cell.length_a   1.000
_cell.length_b   1.000
_cell.length_c   1.000
_cell.angle_alpha   90.00
_cell.angle_beta   90.00
_cell.angle_gamma   90.00
#
_symmetry.space_group_name_H-M   'P 1'
#
loop_
_entity.id
_entity.type
_entity.pdbx_description
1 polymer ?
#
loop_
_entity_poly.entity_id
_entity_poly.type
_entity_poly.pdbx_seq_one_letter_code
_entity_poly.pdbx_strand_id
1 'polypeptide(L)'
;MTPSRAVRLLALAATALGVVSAVACGTEPVGVESCRQIERARCENARSCGIDLSRPVHRGDTPSQDVGACIRYYEDACLHGLVAPADPGAVAVQACVDAINNTPDCEIVKAPERHPLCSFLIPPAPPPAPPPEDAAADAAAE
;
A
#
# COMPACT_ATOMS: atom_id res chain seq x y z
N MET A 1 21.48 47.64 21.03
CA MET A 1 22.15 46.36 20.72
C MET A 1 21.83 45.98 19.29
N THR A 2 22.76 46.20 18.37
CA THR A 2 22.62 45.86 16.95
C THR A 2 23.12 44.43 16.72
N PRO A 3 22.33 43.54 16.10
CA PRO A 3 22.78 42.17 15.85
C PRO A 3 23.93 42.15 14.83
N SER A 4 24.94 41.32 15.11
CA SER A 4 26.17 41.21 14.32
C SER A 4 25.89 40.71 12.90
N ARG A 5 26.63 41.22 11.91
CA ARG A 5 26.46 40.92 10.47
C ARG A 5 26.53 39.41 10.15
N ALA A 6 27.26 38.63 10.96
CA ALA A 6 27.34 37.17 10.83
C ALA A 6 25.99 36.47 11.10
N VAL A 7 25.19 36.98 12.05
CA VAL A 7 23.87 36.41 12.40
C VAL A 7 22.86 36.64 11.26
N ARG A 8 22.97 37.76 10.55
CA ARG A 8 22.11 38.06 9.39
C ARG A 8 22.42 37.19 8.17
N LEU A 9 23.70 36.85 7.94
CA LEU A 9 24.11 35.99 6.83
C LEU A 9 23.68 34.52 7.03
N LEU A 10 23.76 34.01 8.27
CA LEU A 10 23.28 32.66 8.61
C LEU A 10 21.76 32.51 8.45
N ALA A 11 20.98 33.54 8.80
CA ALA A 11 19.53 33.53 8.64
C ALA A 11 19.07 33.57 7.17
N LEU A 12 19.84 34.24 6.30
CA LEU A 12 19.59 34.27 4.84
C LEU A 12 19.98 32.96 4.15
N ALA A 13 21.05 32.28 4.60
CA ALA A 13 21.43 30.98 4.08
C ALA A 13 20.42 29.87 4.46
N ALA A 14 19.85 29.93 5.66
CA ALA A 14 18.86 28.95 6.13
C ALA A 14 17.51 29.05 5.39
N THR A 15 17.16 30.22 4.86
CA THR A 15 15.90 30.43 4.11
C THR A 15 16.00 29.99 2.65
N ALA A 16 17.20 29.96 2.06
CA ALA A 16 17.39 29.53 0.67
C ALA A 16 17.33 28.00 0.47
N LEU A 17 17.59 27.19 1.52
CA LEU A 17 17.56 25.72 1.44
C LEU A 17 16.18 25.08 1.63
N GLY A 18 15.14 25.85 1.95
CA GLY A 18 13.83 25.32 2.36
C GLY A 18 12.83 25.04 1.24
N VAL A 19 13.13 25.36 -0.02
CA VAL A 19 12.09 25.46 -1.08
C VAL A 19 12.09 24.30 -2.09
N VAL A 20 13.06 23.38 -2.06
CA VAL A 20 13.26 22.38 -3.14
C VAL A 20 12.66 20.99 -2.84
N SER A 21 11.98 20.77 -1.70
CA SER A 21 11.59 19.41 -1.27
C SER A 21 10.17 18.94 -1.61
N ALA A 22 9.37 19.70 -2.36
CA ALA A 22 7.93 19.44 -2.47
C ALA A 22 7.46 18.53 -3.63
N VAL A 23 8.35 18.07 -4.52
CA VAL A 23 7.96 17.35 -5.76
C VAL A 23 8.27 15.85 -5.76
N ALA A 24 8.70 15.28 -4.63
CA ALA A 24 9.16 13.89 -4.56
C ALA A 24 8.25 12.92 -3.78
N CYS A 25 7.17 13.40 -3.16
CA CYS A 25 6.17 12.52 -2.56
C CYS A 25 5.11 12.21 -3.63
N GLY A 26 5.00 10.94 -4.03
CA GLY A 26 4.13 10.49 -5.12
C GLY A 26 2.63 10.75 -4.90
N THR A 27 1.82 10.32 -5.87
CA THR A 27 0.35 10.44 -5.86
C THR A 27 -0.26 9.93 -4.55
N GLU A 28 -1.26 10.64 -4.04
CA GLU A 28 -1.97 10.25 -2.81
C GLU A 28 -2.48 8.80 -2.91
N PRO A 29 -2.16 7.93 -1.93
CA PRO A 29 -2.60 6.53 -1.97
C PRO A 29 -4.11 6.43 -1.82
N VAL A 30 -4.75 5.66 -2.69
CA VAL A 30 -6.20 5.47 -2.72
C VAL A 30 -6.62 4.45 -1.65
N GLY A 31 -7.62 4.76 -0.82
CA GLY A 31 -8.25 3.77 0.04
C GLY A 31 -7.34 3.12 1.11
N VAL A 32 -6.38 3.85 1.68
CA VAL A 32 -5.49 3.35 2.75
C VAL A 32 -6.27 2.71 3.89
N GLU A 33 -7.33 3.38 4.36
CA GLU A 33 -8.13 2.87 5.47
C GLU A 33 -8.99 1.66 5.05
N SER A 34 -9.49 1.68 3.82
CA SER A 34 -10.20 0.55 3.21
C SER A 34 -9.33 -0.71 3.15
N CYS A 35 -8.05 -0.56 2.75
CA CYS A 35 -7.06 -1.64 2.78
C CYS A 35 -6.88 -2.20 4.21
N ARG A 36 -6.69 -1.33 5.20
CA ARG A 36 -6.50 -1.74 6.59
C ARG A 36 -7.67 -2.54 7.15
N GLN A 37 -8.91 -2.14 6.85
CA GLN A 37 -10.10 -2.84 7.30
C GLN A 37 -10.19 -4.26 6.72
N ILE A 38 -9.96 -4.37 5.41
CA ILE A 38 -9.98 -5.65 4.69
C ILE A 38 -8.87 -6.58 5.22
N GLU A 39 -7.64 -6.07 5.33
CA GLU A 39 -6.50 -6.86 5.79
C GLU A 39 -6.60 -7.26 7.26
N ARG A 40 -7.17 -6.40 8.12
CA ARG A 40 -7.48 -6.79 9.50
C ARG A 40 -8.42 -7.98 9.55
N ALA A 41 -9.52 -7.94 8.78
CA ALA A 41 -10.46 -9.05 8.70
C ALA A 41 -9.78 -10.33 8.19
N ARG A 42 -8.92 -10.23 7.17
CA ARG A 42 -8.14 -11.38 6.69
C ARG A 42 -7.21 -11.94 7.77
N CYS A 43 -6.44 -11.09 8.46
CA CYS A 43 -5.54 -11.51 9.53
C CYS A 43 -6.29 -12.23 10.66
N GLU A 44 -7.45 -11.72 11.07
CA GLU A 44 -8.26 -12.30 12.15
C GLU A 44 -8.80 -13.70 11.78
N ASN A 45 -9.11 -13.93 10.50
CA ASN A 45 -9.62 -15.21 9.99
C ASN A 45 -8.52 -16.15 9.42
N ALA A 46 -7.30 -15.66 9.22
CA ALA A 46 -6.25 -16.39 8.50
C ALA A 46 -5.95 -17.77 9.12
N ARG A 47 -5.89 -17.85 10.45
CA ARG A 47 -5.55 -19.09 11.15
C ARG A 47 -6.62 -20.18 11.06
N SER A 48 -7.90 -19.84 11.17
CA SER A 48 -8.97 -20.82 11.00
C SER A 48 -8.95 -21.42 9.59
N CYS A 49 -8.37 -20.67 8.64
CA CYS A 49 -8.12 -21.07 7.27
C CYS A 49 -6.76 -21.73 6.99
N GLY A 50 -6.02 -22.09 8.02
CA GLY A 50 -4.74 -22.80 7.89
C GLY A 50 -3.60 -21.94 7.31
N ILE A 51 -3.75 -20.61 7.29
CA ILE A 51 -2.67 -19.71 6.88
C ILE A 51 -1.70 -19.58 8.05
N ASP A 52 -0.43 -19.93 7.79
CA ASP A 52 0.66 -19.82 8.76
C ASP A 52 1.07 -18.36 8.93
N LEU A 53 0.67 -17.76 10.06
CA LEU A 53 1.05 -16.41 10.42
C LEU A 53 2.37 -16.33 11.18
N SER A 54 3.01 -17.45 11.53
CA SER A 54 4.31 -17.45 12.23
C SER A 54 5.46 -16.93 11.34
N ARG A 55 5.18 -16.73 10.04
CA ARG A 55 6.13 -16.26 9.02
C ARG A 55 5.64 -14.94 8.38
N PRO A 56 6.55 -13.98 8.10
CA PRO A 56 7.96 -13.97 8.47
C PRO A 56 8.15 -13.98 10.00
N VAL A 57 9.29 -14.52 10.46
CA VAL A 57 9.55 -14.64 11.90
C VAL A 57 9.51 -13.24 12.51
N HIS A 58 8.69 -13.08 13.54
CA HIS A 58 8.49 -11.83 14.23
C HIS A 58 8.51 -12.09 15.74
N ARG A 59 8.55 -11.02 16.53
CA ARG A 59 8.53 -11.15 17.99
C ARG A 59 7.14 -11.63 18.44
N GLY A 60 7.09 -12.83 18.99
CA GLY A 60 5.89 -13.42 19.57
C GLY A 60 5.89 -14.94 19.36
N ASP A 61 5.34 -15.66 20.33
CA ASP A 61 5.33 -17.13 20.36
C ASP A 61 3.89 -17.67 20.50
N THR A 62 2.90 -16.77 20.56
CA THR A 62 1.50 -17.13 20.73
C THR A 62 0.69 -16.83 19.48
N PRO A 63 -0.41 -17.60 19.23
CA PRO A 63 -1.31 -17.27 18.15
C PRO A 63 -1.80 -15.81 18.21
N SER A 64 -2.24 -15.30 19.37
CA SER A 64 -2.70 -13.91 19.44
C SER A 64 -1.64 -12.88 18.99
N GLN A 65 -0.36 -13.18 19.21
CA GLN A 65 0.75 -12.34 18.76
C GLN A 65 0.97 -12.41 17.25
N ASP A 66 0.79 -13.57 16.60
CA ASP A 66 0.91 -13.69 15.14
C ASP A 66 -0.16 -12.88 14.40
N VAL A 67 -1.41 -12.90 14.89
CA VAL A 67 -2.48 -12.07 14.30
C VAL A 67 -2.17 -10.60 14.48
N GLY A 68 -1.72 -10.20 15.67
CA GLY A 68 -1.29 -8.83 15.91
C GLY A 68 -0.11 -8.42 15.01
N ALA A 69 0.81 -9.33 14.70
CA ALA A 69 1.91 -9.07 13.78
C ALA A 69 1.45 -8.92 12.33
N CYS A 70 0.55 -9.80 11.87
CA CYS A 70 -0.11 -9.67 10.57
C CYS A 70 -0.79 -8.30 10.43
N ILE A 71 -1.57 -7.88 11.42
CA ILE A 71 -2.27 -6.59 11.42
C ILE A 71 -1.27 -5.43 11.34
N ARG A 72 -0.23 -5.40 12.18
CA ARG A 72 0.78 -4.33 12.14
C ARG A 72 1.50 -4.26 10.81
N TYR A 73 1.82 -5.42 10.22
CA TYR A 73 2.42 -5.47 8.89
C TYR A 73 1.53 -4.78 7.85
N TYR A 74 0.22 -5.07 7.84
CA TYR A 74 -0.70 -4.44 6.92
C TYR A 74 -1.07 -3.00 7.29
N GLU A 75 -0.97 -2.58 8.55
CA GLU A 75 -1.09 -1.16 8.93
C GLU A 75 -0.06 -0.29 8.19
N ASP A 76 1.15 -0.83 8.00
CA ASP A 76 2.25 -0.21 7.24
C ASP A 76 2.12 -0.46 5.73
N ALA A 77 1.90 -1.71 5.29
CA ALA A 77 1.83 -2.03 3.86
C ALA A 77 0.67 -1.30 3.17
N CYS A 78 -0.46 -1.12 3.87
CA CYS A 78 -1.60 -0.37 3.36
C CYS A 78 -1.35 1.14 3.23
N LEU A 79 -0.22 1.69 3.69
CA LEU A 79 0.15 3.09 3.40
C LEU A 79 0.32 3.37 1.90
N HIS A 80 0.50 2.32 1.09
CA HIS A 80 0.48 2.40 -0.37
C HIS A 80 -0.94 2.43 -0.98
N GLY A 81 -1.97 2.24 -0.16
CA GLY A 81 -3.35 2.19 -0.59
C GLY A 81 -3.75 0.86 -1.25
N LEU A 82 -4.95 0.85 -1.81
CA LEU A 82 -5.47 -0.23 -2.64
C LEU A 82 -4.97 -0.09 -4.08
N VAL A 83 -4.73 -1.22 -4.73
CA VAL A 83 -4.51 -1.27 -6.19
C VAL A 83 -5.86 -1.15 -6.91
N ALA A 84 -6.50 0.01 -6.76
CA ALA A 84 -7.82 0.31 -7.29
C ALA A 84 -7.82 1.69 -7.99
N PRO A 85 -8.62 1.88 -9.04
CA PRO A 85 -8.67 3.15 -9.77
C PRO A 85 -9.29 4.30 -8.96
N ALA A 86 -10.09 3.98 -7.94
CA ALA A 86 -10.73 4.93 -7.04
C ALA A 86 -11.03 4.25 -5.70
N ASP A 87 -11.35 5.07 -4.68
CA ASP A 87 -11.79 4.55 -3.39
C ASP A 87 -13.14 3.83 -3.57
N PRO A 88 -13.27 2.54 -3.20
CA PRO A 88 -14.54 1.81 -3.29
C PRO A 88 -15.64 2.38 -2.37
N GLY A 89 -15.27 3.16 -1.36
CA GLY A 89 -16.20 3.75 -0.39
C GLY A 89 -16.64 2.77 0.70
N ALA A 90 -17.05 3.33 1.84
CA ALA A 90 -17.30 2.56 3.07
C ALA A 90 -18.31 1.40 2.92
N VAL A 91 -19.36 1.57 2.10
CA VAL A 91 -20.39 0.54 1.91
C VAL A 91 -19.82 -0.70 1.22
N ALA A 92 -19.05 -0.52 0.14
CA ALA A 92 -18.44 -1.64 -0.59
C ALA A 92 -17.35 -2.33 0.25
N VAL A 93 -16.56 -1.53 0.99
CA VAL A 93 -15.55 -2.06 1.91
C VAL A 93 -16.19 -2.91 3.00
N GLN A 94 -17.26 -2.42 3.63
CA GLN A 94 -17.95 -3.17 4.67
C GLN A 94 -18.55 -4.46 4.12
N ALA A 95 -19.15 -4.44 2.93
CA ALA A 95 -19.68 -5.64 2.29
C ALA A 95 -18.59 -6.69 2.02
N CYS A 96 -17.38 -6.26 1.65
CA CYS A 96 -16.24 -7.15 1.48
C CYS A 96 -15.74 -7.71 2.83
N VAL A 97 -15.59 -6.86 3.85
CA VAL A 97 -15.23 -7.26 5.22
C VAL A 97 -16.23 -8.27 5.78
N ASP A 98 -17.53 -8.04 5.57
CA ASP A 98 -18.59 -8.94 6.00
C ASP A 98 -18.51 -10.29 5.27
N ALA A 99 -18.13 -10.30 3.99
CA ALA A 99 -17.92 -11.54 3.25
C ALA A 99 -16.76 -12.37 3.83
N ILE A 100 -15.66 -11.70 4.23
CA ILE A 100 -14.51 -12.32 4.89
C ILE A 100 -14.88 -12.87 6.28
N ASN A 101 -15.63 -12.11 7.07
CA ASN A 101 -15.93 -12.45 8.47
C ASN A 101 -17.06 -13.48 8.64
N ASN A 102 -18.07 -13.44 7.76
CA ASN A 102 -19.32 -14.19 7.99
C ASN A 102 -19.44 -15.44 7.11
N THR A 103 -18.52 -15.66 6.17
CA THR A 103 -18.55 -16.84 5.30
C THR A 103 -17.50 -17.85 5.78
N PRO A 104 -17.82 -19.14 5.96
CA PRO A 104 -16.82 -20.16 6.32
C PRO A 104 -15.87 -20.52 5.15
N ASP A 105 -15.83 -19.70 4.11
CA ASP A 105 -15.07 -19.94 2.89
C ASP A 105 -13.68 -19.31 2.99
N CYS A 106 -12.70 -20.18 3.23
CA CYS A 106 -11.30 -19.79 3.32
C CYS A 106 -10.69 -19.32 2.00
N GLU A 107 -11.34 -19.54 0.86
CA GLU A 107 -10.88 -18.97 -0.41
C GLU A 107 -11.06 -17.44 -0.44
N ILE A 108 -12.09 -16.90 0.23
CA ILE A 108 -12.29 -15.45 0.36
C ILE A 108 -11.20 -14.84 1.25
N VAL A 109 -10.83 -15.51 2.35
CA VAL A 109 -9.74 -15.04 3.23
C VAL A 109 -8.40 -15.02 2.48
N LYS A 110 -8.12 -16.06 1.70
CA LYS A 110 -6.87 -16.19 0.93
C LYS A 110 -6.81 -15.21 -0.25
N ALA A 111 -7.90 -15.08 -1.00
CA ALA A 111 -7.98 -14.34 -2.25
C ALA A 111 -9.31 -13.55 -2.31
N PRO A 112 -9.46 -12.48 -1.50
CA PRO A 112 -10.71 -11.74 -1.38
C PRO A 112 -11.20 -11.20 -2.73
N GLU A 113 -10.30 -10.82 -3.64
CA GLU A 113 -10.61 -10.30 -4.97
C GLU A 113 -11.43 -11.27 -5.84
N ARG A 114 -11.46 -12.56 -5.49
CA ARG A 114 -12.30 -13.57 -6.16
C ARG A 114 -13.77 -13.51 -5.76
N HIS A 115 -14.09 -12.87 -4.64
CA HIS A 115 -15.46 -12.71 -4.19
C HIS A 115 -16.12 -11.50 -4.87
N PRO A 116 -17.37 -11.61 -5.38
CA PRO A 116 -18.04 -10.52 -6.08
C PRO A 116 -18.13 -9.21 -5.28
N LEU A 117 -18.28 -9.29 -3.95
CA LEU A 117 -18.34 -8.09 -3.09
C LEU A 117 -16.98 -7.42 -2.86
N CYS A 118 -15.88 -8.07 -3.26
CA CYS A 118 -14.52 -7.60 -3.11
C CYS A 118 -13.81 -7.40 -4.46
N SER A 119 -14.55 -7.46 -5.58
CA SER A 119 -13.97 -7.43 -6.93
C SER A 119 -13.26 -6.11 -7.28
N PHE A 120 -13.46 -5.05 -6.50
CA PHE A 120 -12.72 -3.79 -6.60
C PHE A 120 -11.23 -3.93 -6.25
N LEU A 121 -10.83 -5.05 -5.64
CA LEU A 121 -9.43 -5.39 -5.37
C LEU A 121 -8.71 -5.97 -6.59
N ILE A 122 -9.43 -6.30 -7.68
CA ILE A 122 -8.83 -6.80 -8.90
C ILE A 122 -8.04 -5.66 -9.57
N PRO A 123 -6.72 -5.79 -9.76
CA PRO A 123 -5.93 -4.77 -10.41
C PRO A 123 -6.46 -4.48 -11.83
N PRO A 124 -6.42 -3.22 -12.28
CA PRO A 124 -6.75 -2.90 -13.67
C PRO A 124 -5.80 -3.65 -14.62
N ALA A 125 -6.32 -4.00 -15.81
CA ALA A 125 -5.50 -4.63 -16.83
C ALA A 125 -4.29 -3.74 -17.17
N PRO A 126 -3.09 -4.32 -17.36
CA PRO A 126 -1.93 -3.53 -17.75
C PRO A 126 -2.20 -2.84 -19.10
N PRO A 127 -1.68 -1.62 -19.30
CA PRO A 127 -1.79 -0.96 -20.59
C PRO A 127 -1.18 -1.84 -21.69
N PRO A 128 -1.65 -1.74 -22.94
CA PRO A 128 -1.06 -2.48 -24.05
C PRO A 128 0.43 -2.15 -24.14
N ALA A 129 1.25 -3.18 -24.38
CA ALA A 129 2.70 -2.99 -24.55
C ALA A 129 2.98 -1.96 -25.66
N PRO A 130 3.97 -1.08 -25.47
CA PRO A 130 4.40 -0.21 -26.56
C PRO A 130 4.83 -1.07 -27.76
N PRO A 131 4.65 -0.58 -29.01
CA PRO A 131 5.18 -1.28 -30.18
C PRO A 131 6.69 -1.50 -30.01
N PRO A 132 7.26 -2.59 -30.55
CA PRO A 132 8.70 -2.79 -30.52
C PRO A 132 9.37 -1.57 -31.15
N GLU A 133 10.23 -0.89 -30.40
CA GLU A 133 11.06 0.19 -30.93
C GLU A 133 12.02 -0.44 -31.94
N ASP A 134 11.85 -0.12 -33.23
CA ASP A 134 12.73 -0.58 -34.28
C ASP A 134 14.17 -0.19 -33.92
N ALA A 135 15.03 -1.19 -33.70
CA ALA A 135 16.46 -1.03 -33.59
C ALA A 135 17.00 -0.53 -34.95
N ALA A 136 16.85 0.76 -35.21
CA ALA A 136 17.37 1.42 -36.39
C ALA A 136 18.88 1.59 -36.25
N ALA A 137 19.60 0.58 -36.78
CA ALA A 137 20.83 0.68 -37.55
C ALA A 137 21.86 1.77 -37.16
N ASP A 138 22.77 1.44 -36.24
CA ASP A 138 24.15 1.91 -36.33
C ASP A 138 24.94 0.99 -37.27
N ALA A 139 24.71 1.16 -38.56
CA ALA A 139 25.54 0.63 -39.63
C ALA A 139 25.94 1.79 -40.57
N ALA A 140 26.59 2.82 -40.02
CA ALA A 140 27.34 3.79 -40.80
C ALA A 140 28.32 4.59 -39.91
N ALA A 141 29.55 4.10 -39.75
CA ALA A 141 30.77 4.91 -39.81
C ALA A 141 32.03 4.02 -39.70
N GLU A 142 32.67 3.86 -40.86
CA GLU A 142 34.11 3.67 -41.15
C GLU A 142 34.89 2.50 -40.55
#